data_AF-A0A7Y5GVZ5-F1
#
_entry.id   AF-A0A7Y5GVZ5-F1
#
_cell.length_a   1.000
_cell.length_b   1.000
_cell.length_c   1.000
_cell.angle_alpha   90.00
_cell.angle_beta   90.00
_cell.angle_gamma   90.00
#
_symmetry.space_group_name_H-M   'P 1'
#
loop_
_entity.id
_entity.type
_entity.pdbx_description
1 polymer ?
#
loop_
_entity_poly.entity_id
_entity_poly.type
_entity_poly.pdbx_seq_one_letter_code
_entity_poly.pdbx_strand_id
1 'polypeptide(L)' 'MEITHIDGYVQLLERISDTYTQGRVRAVQAVNARLVEAYWQVGRHIVEFEQAGQLRAEYGKALIDSLATDLGGSLPYFR' A
#
# COMPACT_ATOMS: atom_id res chain seq x y z
N MET A 1 -2.19 -50.80 5.64
CA MET A 1 -1.44 -49.77 6.37
C MET A 1 -0.54 -49.07 5.35
N GLU A 2 -1.13 -48.19 4.53
CA GLU A 2 -0.45 -47.52 3.41
C GLU A 2 -1.20 -46.22 3.05
N ILE A 3 -2.53 -46.25 3.17
CA ILE A 3 -3.42 -45.09 2.98
C ILE A 3 -3.15 -43.95 3.99
N THR A 4 -2.80 -44.28 5.24
CA THR A 4 -2.55 -43.28 6.30
C THR A 4 -1.38 -42.34 6.01
N HIS A 5 -0.40 -42.77 5.21
CA HIS A 5 0.77 -41.96 4.87
C HIS A 5 0.45 -40.93 3.77
N ILE A 6 -0.45 -41.28 2.85
CA ILE A 6 -0.93 -40.38 1.79
C ILE A 6 -1.83 -39.31 2.40
N ASP A 7 -2.75 -39.69 3.27
CA ASP A 7 -3.67 -38.75 3.93
C ASP A 7 -2.93 -37.72 4.80
N GLY A 8 -1.92 -38.17 5.56
CA GLY A 8 -1.09 -37.27 6.37
C GLY A 8 -0.25 -36.30 5.53
N TYR A 9 0.23 -36.75 4.37
CA TYR A 9 0.96 -35.90 3.43
C TYR A 9 0.05 -34.85 2.76
N VAL A 10 -1.17 -35.23 2.36
CA VAL A 10 -2.16 -34.30 1.81
C VAL A 10 -2.52 -33.21 2.83
N GLN A 11 -2.77 -33.59 4.08
CA GLN A 11 -3.03 -32.63 5.16
C GLN A 11 -1.85 -31.68 5.41
N LEU A 12 -0.61 -32.18 5.29
CA LEU A 12 0.58 -31.34 5.39
C LEU A 12 0.64 -30.32 4.24
N LEU A 13 0.38 -30.75 3.01
CA LEU A 13 0.34 -29.87 1.84
C LEU A 13 -0.74 -28.80 1.96
N GLU A 14 -1.93 -29.15 2.43
CA GLU A 14 -3.02 -28.20 2.68
C GLU A 14 -2.59 -27.15 3.72
N ARG A 15 -2.04 -27.58 4.85
CA ARG A 15 -1.58 -26.67 5.91
C ARG A 15 -0.47 -25.73 5.45
N ILE A 16 0.49 -26.23 4.66
CA ILE A 16 1.56 -25.39 4.09
C ILE A 16 0.96 -24.36 3.12
N SER A 17 0.07 -24.80 2.24
CA SER A 17 -0.59 -23.94 1.24
C SER A 17 -1.43 -22.85 1.90
N ASP A 18 -2.16 -23.20 2.96
CA ASP A 18 -2.94 -22.25 3.76
C ASP A 18 -2.04 -21.25 4.47
N THR A 19 -0.97 -21.72 5.10
CA THR A 19 0.00 -20.85 5.78
C THR A 19 0.60 -19.83 4.82
N TYR A 20 1.02 -20.28 3.64
CA TYR A 20 1.57 -19.41 2.61
C TYR A 20 0.52 -18.40 2.10
N THR A 21 -0.68 -18.87 1.78
CA THR A 21 -1.77 -18.02 1.25
C THR A 21 -2.17 -16.95 2.26
N GLN A 22 -2.33 -17.33 3.53
CA GLN A 22 -2.66 -16.39 4.60
C GLN A 22 -1.54 -15.37 4.82
N GLY A 23 -0.27 -15.82 4.80
CA GLY A 23 0.89 -14.93 4.90
C GLY A 23 0.92 -13.89 3.78
N ARG A 24 0.70 -14.32 2.54
CA ARG A 24 0.64 -13.44 1.37
C ARG A 24 -0.49 -12.42 1.49
N VAL A 25 -1.70 -12.85 1.87
CA VAL A 25 -2.85 -11.95 2.06
C VAL A 25 -2.55 -10.88 3.11
N ARG A 26 -1.98 -11.29 4.26
CA ARG A 26 -1.62 -10.36 5.34
C ARG A 26 -0.55 -9.37 4.90
N ALA A 27 0.46 -9.82 4.14
CA ALA A 27 1.50 -8.95 3.62
C ALA A 27 0.92 -7.86 2.70
N VAL A 28 0.06 -8.25 1.75
CA VAL A 28 -0.62 -7.30 0.86
C VAL A 28 -1.49 -6.33 1.65
N GLN A 29 -2.27 -6.81 2.62
CA GLN A 29 -3.09 -5.95 3.47
C GLN A 29 -2.26 -4.95 4.27
N ALA A 30 -1.14 -5.37 4.86
CA ALA A 30 -0.25 -4.50 5.62
C ALA A 30 0.38 -3.41 4.73
N VAL A 31 0.81 -3.78 3.52
CA VAL A 31 1.32 -2.81 2.53
C VAL A 31 0.23 -1.82 2.13
N ASN A 32 -0.98 -2.30 1.81
CA ASN A 32 -2.09 -1.45 1.41
C ASN A 32 -2.50 -0.47 2.52
N ALA A 33 -2.54 -0.93 3.78
CA ALA A 33 -2.83 -0.06 4.92
C ALA A 33 -1.81 1.07 5.04
N ARG A 34 -0.51 0.75 4.92
CA ARG A 34 0.58 1.74 4.92
C ARG A 34 0.49 2.71 3.75
N LEU A 35 0.12 2.23 2.56
CA LEU A 35 -0.04 3.08 1.38
C LEU A 35 -1.21 4.06 1.54
N VAL A 36 -2.36 3.60 2.05
CA VAL A 36 -3.52 4.47 2.31
C VAL A 36 -3.17 5.55 3.34
N GLU A 37 -2.47 5.19 4.41
CA GLU A 37 -1.98 6.16 5.40
C GLU A 37 -1.02 7.16 4.75
N ALA A 38 -0.05 6.70 3.95
CA ALA A 38 0.89 7.57 3.26
C ALA A 38 0.19 8.55 2.30
N TYR A 39 -0.77 8.07 1.51
CA TYR A 39 -1.55 8.93 0.61
C TYR A 39 -2.36 9.99 1.36
N TRP A 40 -2.93 9.62 2.51
CA TRP A 40 -3.61 10.60 3.36
C TRP A 40 -2.65 11.66 3.90
N GLN A 41 -1.47 11.27 4.39
CA GLN A 41 -0.46 12.23 4.87
C GLN A 41 0.03 13.15 3.75
N VAL A 42 0.25 12.62 2.54
CA VAL A 42 0.60 13.43 1.36
C VAL A 42 -0.47 14.48 1.10
N GLY A 43 -1.74 14.08 1.04
CA GLY A 43 -2.86 15.02 0.86
C GLY A 43 -2.93 16.07 1.97
N ARG A 44 -2.73 15.66 3.23
CA ARG A 44 -2.67 16.57 4.37
C ARG A 44 -1.55 17.59 4.22
N HIS A 45 -0.34 17.19 3.86
CA HIS A 45 0.79 18.09 3.65
C HIS A 45 0.51 19.11 2.54
N ILE A 46 -0.12 18.68 1.44
CA ILE A 46 -0.51 19.58 0.35
C ILE A 46 -1.51 20.63 0.86
N VAL A 47 -2.56 20.20 1.56
CA VAL A 47 -3.60 21.13 2.08
C VAL A 47 -3.01 22.09 3.11
N GLU A 48 -2.18 21.61 4.04
CA GLU A 48 -1.50 22.45 5.04
C GLU A 48 -0.58 23.49 4.37
N PHE A 49 0.16 23.08 3.34
CA PHE A 49 1.03 23.96 2.57
C PHE A 49 0.23 25.02 1.79
N GLU A 50 -0.84 24.60 1.09
CA GLU A 50 -1.67 25.50 0.29
C GLU A 50 -2.42 26.52 1.14
N GLN A 51 -2.89 26.10 2.32
CA GLN A 51 -3.66 26.96 3.19
C GLN A 51 -2.76 27.93 3.96
N ALA A 52 -1.53 27.54 4.35
CA ALA A 52 -0.63 28.39 5.14
C ALA A 52 -1.31 29.07 6.36
N GLY A 53 -2.35 28.43 6.92
CA GLY A 53 -3.20 28.97 8.00
C GLY A 53 -4.43 29.80 7.55
N GLN A 54 -4.66 29.97 6.26
CA GLN A 54 -5.79 30.66 5.64
C GLN A 54 -6.92 29.70 5.23
N LEU A 55 -8.16 30.20 5.19
CA LEU A 55 -9.35 29.37 4.90
C LEU A 55 -9.43 28.88 3.44
N ARG A 56 -8.63 29.44 2.52
CA ARG A 56 -8.58 29.08 1.10
C ARG A 56 -7.15 29.13 0.57
N ALA A 57 -6.84 28.20 -0.32
CA ALA A 57 -5.57 28.11 -1.04
C ALA A 57 -5.42 29.24 -2.07
N GLU A 58 -4.22 29.82 -2.14
CA GLU A 58 -3.86 30.83 -3.17
C GLU A 58 -3.25 30.16 -4.42
N TYR A 59 -2.60 29.01 -4.26
CA TYR A 59 -1.74 28.39 -5.29
C TYR A 59 -2.42 27.30 -6.14
N GLY A 60 -3.47 26.63 -5.64
CA GLY A 60 -4.36 25.73 -6.39
C GLY A 60 -3.69 24.77 -7.39
N LYS A 61 -4.25 24.66 -8.61
CA LYS A 61 -3.88 23.67 -9.64
C LYS A 61 -2.39 23.72 -10.05
N ALA A 62 -1.75 24.89 -9.97
CA ALA A 62 -0.34 25.04 -10.32
C ALA A 62 0.58 24.24 -9.39
N LEU A 63 0.25 24.14 -8.09
CA LEU A 63 1.02 23.35 -7.14
C LEU A 63 0.94 21.85 -7.47
N ILE A 64 -0.27 21.36 -7.81
CA ILE A 64 -0.48 19.95 -8.16
C ILE A 64 0.32 19.56 -9.41
N ASP A 65 0.36 20.43 -10.43
CA ASP A 65 1.12 20.20 -11.67
C ASP A 65 2.64 20.15 -11.41
N SER A 66 3.16 21.02 -10.52
CA SER A 66 4.56 20.98 -10.07
C SER A 66 4.87 19.71 -9.30
N LEU A 67 4.04 19.34 -8.33
CA LEU A 67 4.21 18.12 -7.54
C LEU A 67 4.16 16.86 -8.41
N ALA A 68 3.27 16.79 -9.39
CA ALA A 68 3.19 15.65 -10.31
C ALA A 68 4.49 15.49 -11.12
N THR A 69 5.08 16.60 -11.58
CA THR A 69 6.35 16.60 -12.32
C THR A 69 7.50 16.14 -11.44
N ASP A 70 7.63 16.72 -10.24
CA ASP A 70 8.76 16.47 -9.35
C ASP A 70 8.71 15.07 -8.73
N LEU A 71 7.53 14.59 -8.34
CA LEU A 71 7.36 13.26 -7.76
C LEU A 71 7.46 12.14 -8.79
N GLY A 72 6.97 12.34 -10.02
CA GLY A 72 7.11 11.37 -11.11
C GLY A 72 8.56 11.12 -11.54
N GLY A 73 9.44 12.11 -11.34
CA GLY A 73 10.88 11.97 -11.56
C GLY A 73 11.66 11.37 -10.39
N SER A 74 11.21 11.60 -9.15
CA SER A 74 11.95 11.27 -7.93
C SER A 74 11.52 9.96 -7.25
N LEU A 75 10.31 9.46 -7.50
CA LEU A 75 9.80 8.23 -6.88
C LEU A 75 9.90 7.03 -7.83
N PRO A 76 10.76 6.02 -7.54
CA PRO A 76 11.02 4.90 -8.44
C PRO A 76 9.86 3.89 -8.58
N TYR A 77 8.81 4.00 -7.75
CA TYR A 77 7.66 3.08 -7.73
C TYR A 77 6.38 3.65 -8.35
N PHE A 78 6.41 4.88 -8.87
CA PHE A 78 5.25 5.56 -9.46
C PHE A 78 5.17 5.46 -11.00
N ARG A 79 5.90 4.51 -11.61
CA ARG A 79 5.82 4.22 -13.05
C ARG A 79 5.00 2.97 -13.32
#